data_AF-A0A6B2H7C3-F1
#
_entry.id   AF-A0A6B2H7C3-F1
#
_cell.length_a   1.000
_cell.length_b   1.000
_cell.length_c   1.000
_cell.angle_alpha   90.00
_cell.angle_beta   90.00
_cell.angle_gamma   90.00
#
_symmetry.space_group_name_H-M   'P 1'
#
loop_
_entity.id
_entity.type
_entity.pdbx_description
1 polymer ?
#
loop_
_entity_poly.entity_id
_entity_poly.type
_entity_poly.pdbx_seq_one_letter_code
_entity_poly.pdbx_strand_id
1 'polypeptide(L)'
;MANQQDSKIENFAFDYLKNYYTQQHTVANILIGQGEKTKRGSVADGMLAFKKATGEIFVANISMEQSQRLTGLLVNYKKNGLSKLRLLTPLLLAALCFALGKSMDNILVMLIAPVVVAPIGFLLHTHFLKKYLNHQVETLLNNVKQVPADEQWIGLSISSLVFRNNPLAKIVLDMCRDKGIGLITVGQRSKVVLMQRPQNKPSRHSDYLRYYDSEANIRRAIDENHVLRVA
;
A
#
# COMPACT_ATOMS: atom_id res chain seq x y z
N MET A 1 22.91 -0.72 -6.41
CA MET A 1 22.46 0.70 -6.42
C MET A 1 21.02 0.90 -5.94
N ALA A 2 20.12 -0.10 -5.99
CA ALA A 2 18.75 0.01 -5.47
C ALA A 2 18.69 0.30 -3.95
N ASN A 3 19.46 -0.44 -3.12
CA ASN A 3 19.46 -0.28 -1.65
C ASN A 3 19.83 1.13 -1.13
N GLN A 4 20.63 1.91 -1.86
CA GLN A 4 20.99 3.27 -1.43
C GLN A 4 19.92 4.31 -1.77
N GLN A 5 19.04 4.00 -2.73
CA GLN A 5 17.96 4.87 -3.13
C GLN A 5 16.74 4.64 -2.24
N ASP A 6 16.45 3.37 -1.93
CA ASP A 6 15.37 2.99 -1.01
C ASP A 6 15.60 3.59 0.40
N SER A 7 16.82 3.50 0.93
CA SER A 7 17.16 4.13 2.23
C SER A 7 17.04 5.65 2.23
N LYS A 8 17.31 6.34 1.11
CA LYS A 8 17.09 7.79 0.99
C LYS A 8 15.61 8.13 1.00
N ILE A 9 14.78 7.35 0.32
CA ILE A 9 13.33 7.56 0.25
C ILE A 9 12.68 7.35 1.61
N GLU A 10 13.11 6.32 2.34
CA GLU A 10 12.72 6.05 3.72
C GLU A 10 13.02 7.26 4.61
N ASN A 11 14.24 7.81 4.55
CA ASN A 11 14.61 9.00 5.33
C ASN A 11 13.69 10.21 5.06
N PHE A 12 13.39 10.51 3.79
CA PHE A 12 12.47 11.62 3.47
C PHE A 12 11.06 11.41 4.01
N ALA A 13 10.58 10.16 3.99
CA ALA A 13 9.29 9.82 4.53
C ALA A 13 9.26 9.93 6.07
N PHE A 14 10.32 9.49 6.75
CA PHE A 14 10.48 9.65 8.20
C PHE A 14 10.54 11.11 8.61
N ASP A 15 11.34 11.92 7.91
CA ASP A 15 11.45 13.36 8.17
C ASP A 15 10.11 14.07 7.99
N TYR A 16 9.36 13.69 6.96
CA TYR A 16 8.02 14.21 6.74
C TYR A 16 7.06 13.84 7.89
N LEU A 17 7.04 12.57 8.32
CA LEU A 17 6.17 12.14 9.41
C LEU A 17 6.55 12.77 10.75
N LYS A 18 7.85 12.90 11.03
CA LYS A 18 8.34 13.60 12.22
C LYS A 18 7.80 15.03 12.27
N ASN A 19 7.99 15.78 11.17
CA ASN A 19 7.49 17.15 11.07
C ASN A 19 5.95 17.22 11.16
N TYR A 20 5.25 16.29 10.52
CA TYR A 20 3.79 16.20 10.57
C TYR A 20 3.28 16.06 12.01
N TYR A 21 3.85 15.15 12.79
CA TYR A 21 3.42 14.93 14.18
C TYR A 21 3.89 16.01 15.15
N THR A 22 5.10 16.55 14.97
CA THR A 22 5.56 17.68 15.79
C THR A 22 4.65 18.90 15.64
N GLN A 23 4.16 19.17 14.42
CA GLN A 23 3.21 20.25 14.17
C GLN A 23 1.82 19.96 14.76
N GLN A 24 1.33 18.72 14.65
CA GLN A 24 -0.02 18.38 15.07
C GLN A 24 -0.20 18.22 16.58
N HIS A 25 0.81 17.70 17.28
CA HIS A 25 0.70 17.36 18.72
C HIS A 25 1.61 18.19 19.63
N THR A 26 2.42 19.12 19.08
CA THR A 26 3.35 19.97 19.84
C THR A 26 4.26 19.14 20.78
N VAL A 27 4.69 17.97 20.32
CA VAL A 27 5.48 17.03 21.11
C VAL A 27 6.95 17.26 20.84
N ALA A 28 7.73 17.49 21.89
CA ALA A 28 9.18 17.69 21.80
C ALA A 28 9.93 16.37 21.52
N ASN A 29 9.40 15.25 22.01
CA ASN A 29 10.09 13.96 22.02
C ASN A 29 9.35 12.93 21.16
N ILE A 30 9.81 12.76 19.93
CA ILE A 30 9.36 11.69 19.03
C ILE A 30 10.52 10.71 18.88
N LEU A 31 10.31 9.48 19.35
CA LEU A 31 11.25 8.38 19.15
C LEU A 31 11.00 7.78 17.78
N ILE A 32 12.07 7.60 17.00
CA ILE A 32 12.03 6.97 15.68
C ILE A 32 12.81 5.66 15.80
N GLY A 33 12.10 4.54 15.67
CA GLY A 33 12.69 3.20 15.54
C GLY A 33 12.63 2.76 14.08
N GLN A 34 13.72 2.21 13.56
CA GLN A 34 13.77 1.62 12.22
C GLN A 34 13.86 0.10 12.34
N GLY A 35 13.13 -0.63 11.50
CA GLY A 35 13.18 -2.10 11.49
C GLY A 35 12.63 -2.77 12.75
N GLU A 36 11.64 -2.15 13.40
CA GLU A 36 11.10 -2.63 14.67
C GLU A 36 10.29 -3.92 14.48
N LYS A 37 10.61 -4.94 15.28
CA LYS A 37 9.95 -6.24 15.22
C LYS A 37 8.77 -6.30 16.18
N THR A 38 7.68 -6.85 15.66
CA THR A 38 6.52 -7.21 16.48
C THR A 38 6.72 -8.62 17.04
N LYS A 39 6.11 -8.90 18.20
CA LYS A 39 6.09 -10.23 18.83
C LYS A 39 5.49 -11.31 17.95
N ARG A 40 4.77 -10.92 16.89
CA ARG A 40 4.17 -11.81 15.87
C ARG A 40 5.09 -12.06 14.67
N GLY A 41 6.28 -11.47 14.64
CA GLY A 41 7.27 -11.65 13.57
C GLY A 41 7.15 -10.68 12.40
N SER A 42 6.14 -9.80 12.37
CA SER A 42 6.06 -8.72 11.38
C SER A 42 7.05 -7.61 11.70
N VAL A 43 7.65 -7.01 10.68
CA VAL A 43 8.65 -5.94 10.81
C VAL A 43 8.05 -4.62 10.31
N ALA A 44 8.18 -3.58 11.11
CA ALA A 44 7.91 -2.20 10.71
C ALA A 44 9.15 -1.61 10.05
N ASP A 45 9.05 -1.07 8.83
CA ASP A 45 10.17 -0.40 8.18
C ASP A 45 10.59 0.83 9.00
N GLY A 46 9.62 1.57 9.53
CA GLY A 46 9.89 2.37 10.72
C GLY A 46 8.66 2.77 11.50
N MET A 47 8.91 3.08 12.76
CA MET A 47 7.92 3.33 13.79
C MET A 47 8.25 4.64 14.49
N LEU A 48 7.24 5.48 14.67
CA LEU A 48 7.32 6.67 15.48
C LEU A 48 6.50 6.44 16.75
N ALA A 49 7.10 6.69 17.91
CA ALA A 49 6.42 6.57 19.19
C ALA A 49 6.62 7.84 20.00
N PHE A 50 5.54 8.35 20.59
CA PHE A 50 5.59 9.53 21.46
C PHE A 50 4.46 9.54 22.48
N LYS A 51 4.59 10.34 23.53
CA LYS A 51 3.56 10.54 24.55
C LYS A 51 2.69 11.73 24.19
N LYS A 52 1.38 11.54 24.11
CA LYS A 52 0.41 12.65 23.96
C LYS A 52 0.35 13.47 25.24
N ALA A 53 -0.18 14.69 25.16
CA ALA A 53 -0.45 15.54 26.33
C ALA A 53 -1.39 14.86 27.35
N THR A 54 -2.23 13.92 26.91
CA THR A 54 -3.09 13.09 27.76
C THR A 54 -2.35 12.01 28.54
N GLY A 55 -1.05 11.82 28.29
CA GLY A 55 -0.23 10.77 28.90
C GLY A 55 -0.27 9.43 28.17
N GLU A 56 -1.16 9.28 27.17
CA GLU A 56 -1.23 8.08 26.32
C GLU A 56 -0.03 7.99 25.39
N ILE A 57 0.47 6.77 25.18
CA ILE A 57 1.50 6.49 24.18
C ILE A 57 0.83 6.36 22.83
N PHE A 58 1.30 7.13 21.86
CA PHE A 58 0.89 7.04 20.47
C PHE A 58 1.98 6.36 19.65
N VAL A 59 1.57 5.42 18.81
CA VAL A 59 2.45 4.70 17.90
C VAL A 59 1.95 4.90 16.47
N ALA A 60 2.80 5.45 15.62
CA ALA A 60 2.61 5.47 14.18
C ALA A 60 3.61 4.53 13.51
N ASN A 61 3.16 3.77 12.53
CA ASN A 61 4.03 2.92 11.71
C ASN A 61 4.00 3.39 10.25
N ILE A 62 5.14 3.33 9.57
CA ILE A 62 5.23 3.46 8.13
C ILE A 62 5.81 2.19 7.51
N SER A 63 5.11 1.68 6.49
CA SER A 63 5.57 0.58 5.67
C SER A 63 5.97 1.06 4.27
N MET A 64 7.15 0.63 3.85
CA MET A 64 7.79 0.82 2.56
C MET A 64 8.03 -0.52 1.83
N GLU A 65 7.98 -1.66 2.52
CA GLU A 65 8.21 -2.98 1.92
C GLU A 65 7.32 -3.23 0.68
N GLN A 66 6.03 -2.89 0.80
CA GLN A 66 5.06 -3.08 -0.29
C GLN A 66 5.09 -1.96 -1.34
N SER A 67 5.93 -0.94 -1.14
CA SER A 67 6.04 0.26 -1.98
C SER A 67 6.41 -0.05 -3.41
N GLN A 68 7.42 -0.90 -3.63
CA GLN A 68 7.90 -1.24 -4.96
C GLN A 68 6.83 -2.00 -5.76
N ARG A 69 6.14 -2.95 -5.11
CA ARG A 69 5.07 -3.73 -5.74
C ARG A 69 3.88 -2.84 -6.11
N LEU A 70 3.41 -2.02 -5.18
CA LEU A 70 2.28 -1.13 -5.44
C LEU A 70 2.62 -0.07 -6.49
N THR A 71 3.83 0.50 -6.42
CA THR A 71 4.36 1.44 -7.43
C THR A 71 4.43 0.79 -8.80
N GLY A 72 4.95 -0.43 -8.89
CA GLY A 72 5.01 -1.20 -10.14
C GLY A 72 3.61 -1.40 -10.74
N LEU A 73 2.63 -1.80 -9.92
CA LEU A 73 1.23 -1.95 -10.37
C LEU A 73 0.64 -0.63 -10.88
N LEU A 74 0.83 0.46 -10.15
CA LEU A 74 0.31 1.78 -10.52
C LEU A 74 0.95 2.33 -11.80
N VAL A 75 2.27 2.20 -11.95
CA VAL A 75 3.00 2.63 -13.15
C VAL A 75 2.61 1.79 -14.35
N ASN A 76 2.57 0.46 -14.20
CA ASN A 76 2.21 -0.44 -15.29
C ASN A 76 0.77 -0.21 -15.75
N TYR A 77 -0.16 -0.04 -14.82
CA TYR A 77 -1.55 0.28 -15.14
C TYR A 77 -1.66 1.64 -15.83
N LYS A 78 -0.90 2.66 -15.41
CA LYS A 78 -0.93 3.97 -16.08
C LYS A 78 -0.38 3.92 -17.51
N LYS A 79 0.69 3.15 -17.75
CA LYS A 79 1.32 3.05 -19.07
C LYS A 79 0.54 2.17 -20.03
N ASN A 80 0.10 1.00 -19.57
CA ASN A 80 -0.44 -0.05 -20.42
C ASN A 80 -1.96 -0.25 -20.26
N GLY A 81 -2.57 0.37 -19.24
CA GLY A 81 -3.96 0.11 -18.86
C GLY A 81 -4.17 -1.34 -18.43
N LEU A 82 -5.29 -1.92 -18.86
CA LEU A 82 -5.53 -3.36 -18.77
C LEU A 82 -4.71 -4.08 -19.85
N SER A 83 -4.02 -5.15 -19.45
CA SER A 83 -3.13 -5.92 -20.33
C SER A 83 -3.74 -6.23 -21.70
N LYS A 84 -2.96 -6.07 -22.77
CA LYS A 84 -3.34 -6.41 -24.15
C LYS A 84 -3.68 -7.90 -24.33
N LEU A 85 -3.26 -8.75 -23.38
CA LEU A 85 -3.65 -10.18 -23.31
C LEU A 85 -5.17 -10.37 -23.29
N ARG A 86 -5.94 -9.34 -22.91
CA ARG A 86 -7.40 -9.35 -23.03
C ARG A 86 -7.93 -9.60 -24.45
N LEU A 87 -7.15 -9.28 -25.48
CA LEU A 87 -7.52 -9.51 -26.88
C LEU A 87 -7.16 -10.92 -27.37
N LEU A 88 -6.26 -11.60 -26.67
CA LEU A 88 -5.78 -12.92 -27.08
C LEU A 88 -6.75 -14.03 -26.63
N THR A 89 -7.36 -13.88 -25.46
CA THR A 89 -8.40 -14.80 -24.95
C THR A 89 -9.64 -14.93 -25.85
N PRO A 90 -10.29 -13.86 -26.34
CA PRO A 90 -11.42 -14.01 -27.25
C PRO A 90 -11.00 -14.61 -28.59
N LEU A 91 -9.77 -14.35 -29.05
CA LEU A 91 -9.24 -14.91 -30.29
C LEU A 91 -8.96 -16.42 -30.17
N LEU A 92 -8.41 -16.87 -29.04
CA LEU A 92 -8.25 -18.30 -28.74
C LEU A 92 -9.61 -18.99 -28.60
N LEU A 93 -10.56 -18.37 -27.91
CA LEU A 93 -11.92 -18.91 -27.77
C LEU A 93 -12.63 -19.02 -29.14
N ALA A 94 -12.51 -18.00 -29.99
CA ALA A 94 -13.06 -18.02 -31.33
C ALA A 94 -12.44 -19.13 -32.20
N ALA A 95 -11.11 -19.26 -32.17
CA ALA A 95 -10.38 -20.29 -32.90
C ALA A 95 -10.76 -21.70 -32.41
N LEU A 96 -10.94 -21.89 -31.10
CA LEU A 96 -11.37 -23.14 -30.51
C LEU A 96 -12.81 -23.49 -30.95
N CYS A 97 -13.74 -22.54 -30.89
CA CYS A 97 -15.11 -22.74 -31.35
C CYS A 97 -15.16 -23.10 -32.85
N PHE A 98 -14.34 -22.44 -33.67
CA PHE A 98 -14.23 -22.74 -35.09
C PHE A 98 -13.67 -24.15 -35.36
N ALA A 99 -12.60 -24.54 -34.67
CA ALA A 99 -12.01 -25.87 -34.79
C ALA A 99 -12.97 -26.99 -34.35
N LEU A 100 -13.68 -26.78 -33.24
CA LEU A 100 -14.69 -27.72 -32.75
C LEU A 100 -15.90 -27.81 -33.69
N GLY A 101 -16.39 -26.67 -34.19
CA GLY A 101 -17.49 -26.64 -35.15
C GLY A 101 -17.14 -27.38 -36.45
N LYS A 102 -15.90 -27.23 -36.94
CA LYS A 102 -15.38 -27.97 -38.09
C LYS A 102 -15.28 -29.48 -37.82
N SER A 103 -14.82 -29.89 -36.64
CA SER A 103 -14.70 -31.32 -36.29
C SER A 103 -16.04 -32.02 -36.12
N MET A 104 -17.08 -31.28 -35.74
CA MET A 104 -18.44 -31.80 -35.52
C MET A 104 -19.35 -31.62 -36.75
N ASP A 105 -18.80 -31.07 -37.84
CA ASP A 105 -19.53 -30.67 -39.06
C ASP A 105 -20.77 -29.79 -38.77
N ASN A 106 -20.69 -28.99 -37.71
CA ASN A 106 -21.79 -28.19 -37.21
C ASN A 106 -21.57 -26.71 -37.54
N ILE A 107 -22.25 -26.26 -38.60
CA ILE A 107 -22.15 -24.89 -39.14
C ILE A 107 -22.55 -23.84 -38.10
N LEU A 108 -23.53 -24.14 -37.22
CA LEU A 108 -23.96 -23.22 -36.17
C LEU A 108 -22.85 -23.00 -35.15
N VAL A 109 -22.17 -24.07 -34.73
CA VAL A 109 -21.03 -23.97 -33.80
C VAL A 109 -19.83 -23.30 -34.48
N MET A 110 -19.64 -23.51 -35.78
CA MET A 110 -18.53 -22.92 -36.52
C MET A 110 -18.68 -21.40 -36.73
N LEU A 111 -19.89 -20.90 -37.00
CA LEU A 111 -20.11 -19.49 -37.36
C LEU A 111 -20.74 -18.66 -36.25
N ILE A 112 -21.70 -19.20 -35.50
CA ILE A 112 -22.45 -18.43 -34.49
C ILE A 112 -21.71 -18.43 -33.16
N ALA A 113 -21.17 -19.58 -32.73
CA ALA A 113 -20.52 -19.67 -31.43
C ALA A 113 -19.31 -18.73 -31.26
N PRO A 114 -18.40 -18.53 -32.25
CA PRO A 114 -17.30 -17.58 -32.11
C PRO A 114 -17.78 -16.14 -31.92
N VAL A 115 -18.84 -15.74 -32.61
CA VAL A 115 -19.39 -14.37 -32.56
C VAL A 115 -19.99 -14.07 -31.18
N VAL A 116 -20.54 -15.09 -30.50
CA VAL A 116 -21.12 -14.93 -29.16
C VAL A 116 -20.09 -15.16 -28.05
N VAL A 117 -19.27 -16.20 -28.16
CA VAL A 117 -18.32 -16.59 -27.11
C VAL A 117 -17.14 -15.61 -27.01
N ALA A 118 -16.66 -15.06 -28.14
CA ALA A 118 -15.57 -14.09 -28.13
C ALA A 118 -15.89 -12.81 -27.31
N PRO A 119 -17.00 -12.07 -27.54
CA PRO A 119 -17.30 -10.89 -26.74
C PRO A 119 -17.58 -11.23 -25.27
N ILE A 120 -18.23 -12.36 -24.98
CA ILE A 120 -18.43 -12.83 -23.59
C ILE A 120 -17.08 -13.11 -22.94
N GLY A 121 -16.18 -13.82 -23.61
CA GLY A 121 -14.82 -14.10 -23.15
C GLY A 121 -14.01 -12.83 -22.88
N PHE A 122 -14.11 -11.84 -23.75
CA PHE A 122 -13.47 -10.53 -23.57
C PHE A 122 -14.01 -9.80 -22.32
N LEU A 123 -15.32 -9.77 -22.14
CA LEU A 123 -15.97 -9.12 -20.99
C LEU A 123 -15.59 -9.83 -19.68
N LEU A 124 -15.69 -11.16 -19.64
CA LEU A 124 -15.31 -11.96 -18.48
C LEU A 124 -13.83 -11.78 -18.15
N HIS A 125 -12.93 -11.88 -19.13
CA HIS A 125 -11.51 -11.72 -18.86
C HIS A 125 -11.18 -10.31 -18.36
N THR A 126 -11.81 -9.28 -18.94
CA THR A 126 -11.67 -7.90 -18.45
C THR A 126 -12.16 -7.76 -17.01
N HIS A 127 -13.29 -8.38 -16.66
CA HIS A 127 -13.83 -8.37 -15.31
C HIS A 127 -12.90 -9.07 -14.32
N PHE A 128 -12.44 -10.29 -14.64
CA PHE A 128 -11.51 -11.04 -13.80
C PHE A 128 -10.17 -10.33 -13.61
N LEU A 129 -9.64 -9.69 -14.66
CA LEU A 129 -8.39 -8.94 -14.56
C LEU A 129 -8.53 -7.72 -13.63
N LYS A 130 -9.65 -6.99 -13.70
CA LYS A 130 -9.94 -5.91 -12.74
C LYS A 130 -10.05 -6.43 -11.32
N LYS A 131 -10.79 -7.54 -11.11
CA LYS A 131 -10.95 -8.16 -9.80
C LYS A 131 -9.61 -8.62 -9.23
N TYR A 132 -8.76 -9.20 -10.06
CA TYR A 132 -7.41 -9.63 -9.69
C TYR A 132 -6.53 -8.46 -9.25
N LEU A 133 -6.51 -7.36 -10.00
CA LEU A 133 -5.76 -6.15 -9.60
C LEU A 133 -6.27 -5.57 -8.29
N ASN A 134 -7.58 -5.50 -8.10
CA ASN A 134 -8.16 -5.03 -6.85
C ASN A 134 -7.77 -5.94 -5.68
N HIS A 135 -7.80 -7.25 -5.88
CA HIS A 135 -7.39 -8.21 -4.86
C HIS A 135 -5.91 -8.07 -4.52
N GLN A 136 -5.02 -7.91 -5.51
CA GLN A 136 -3.60 -7.66 -5.25
C GLN A 136 -3.38 -6.41 -4.41
N VAL A 137 -4.03 -5.29 -4.76
CA VAL A 137 -3.96 -4.05 -3.98
C VAL A 137 -4.44 -4.31 -2.55
N GLU A 138 -5.57 -4.98 -2.40
CA GLU A 138 -6.13 -5.30 -1.08
C GLU A 138 -5.18 -6.16 -0.24
N THR A 139 -4.58 -7.21 -0.83
CA THR A 139 -3.59 -8.06 -0.14
C THR A 139 -2.40 -7.24 0.33
N LEU A 140 -1.87 -6.34 -0.52
CA LEU A 140 -0.75 -5.47 -0.15
C LEU A 140 -1.12 -4.53 1.00
N LEU A 141 -2.31 -3.94 0.98
CA LEU A 141 -2.80 -3.07 2.07
C LEU A 141 -3.08 -3.86 3.36
N ASN A 142 -3.53 -5.11 3.26
CA ASN A 142 -3.76 -5.97 4.41
C ASN A 142 -2.44 -6.36 5.10
N ASN A 143 -1.35 -6.53 4.35
CA ASN A 143 -0.04 -6.79 4.94
C ASN A 143 0.42 -5.62 5.83
N VAL A 144 0.18 -4.38 5.40
CA VAL A 144 0.51 -3.18 6.20
C VAL A 144 -0.29 -3.14 7.51
N LYS A 145 -1.53 -3.63 7.49
CA LYS A 145 -2.40 -3.71 8.68
C LYS A 145 -1.94 -4.74 9.72
N GLN A 146 -1.05 -5.67 9.36
CA GLN A 146 -0.56 -6.70 10.29
C GLN A 146 0.30 -6.10 11.41
N VAL A 147 0.92 -4.93 11.16
CA VAL A 147 1.72 -4.23 12.16
C VAL A 147 0.81 -3.32 13.00
N PRO A 148 0.61 -3.61 14.30
CA PRO A 148 -0.31 -2.88 15.14
C PRO A 148 0.23 -1.48 15.48
N ALA A 149 -0.54 -0.44 15.17
CA ALA A 149 -0.23 0.96 15.46
C ALA A 149 -1.54 1.77 15.53
N ASP A 150 -1.51 2.94 16.19
CA ASP A 150 -2.62 3.89 16.18
C ASP A 150 -2.84 4.39 14.75
N GLU A 151 -1.78 4.92 14.14
CA GLU A 151 -1.80 5.35 12.75
C GLU A 151 -0.84 4.52 11.90
N GLN A 152 -1.30 4.14 10.72
CA GLN A 152 -0.53 3.37 9.76
C GLN A 152 -0.35 4.18 8.50
N TRP A 153 0.87 4.17 7.99
CA TRP A 153 1.28 4.89 6.80
C TRP A 153 1.88 3.94 5.78
N ILE A 154 1.65 4.26 4.52
CA ILE A 154 2.33 3.66 3.39
C ILE A 154 3.07 4.77 2.68
N GLY A 155 4.37 4.56 2.47
CA GLY A 155 5.17 5.41 1.63
C GLY A 155 5.38 4.78 0.26
N LEU A 156 5.14 5.56 -0.80
CA LEU A 156 5.36 5.14 -2.18
C LEU A 156 6.49 5.91 -2.84
N SER A 157 7.48 5.21 -3.38
CA SER A 157 8.54 5.81 -4.20
C SER A 157 8.05 6.09 -5.61
N ILE A 158 7.16 7.06 -5.76
CA ILE A 158 6.50 7.35 -7.02
C ILE A 158 6.20 8.84 -7.16
N SER A 159 6.27 9.33 -8.40
CA SER A 159 5.77 10.67 -8.71
C SER A 159 4.27 10.74 -8.46
N SER A 160 3.83 11.79 -7.76
CA SER A 160 2.41 12.08 -7.54
C SER A 160 1.61 12.17 -8.85
N LEU A 161 2.27 12.49 -9.97
CA LEU A 161 1.67 12.49 -11.30
C LEU A 161 1.11 11.12 -11.71
N VAL A 162 1.59 10.01 -11.16
CA VAL A 162 1.07 8.67 -11.47
C VAL A 162 -0.36 8.48 -10.96
N PHE A 163 -0.78 9.25 -9.95
CA PHE A 163 -2.15 9.23 -9.43
C PHE A 163 -3.13 9.99 -10.33
N ARG A 164 -2.64 10.95 -11.13
CA ARG A 164 -3.49 11.73 -12.03
C ARG A 164 -4.07 10.86 -13.14
N ASN A 165 -5.40 10.87 -13.27
CA ASN A 165 -6.18 10.14 -14.27
C ASN A 165 -5.92 8.61 -14.25
N ASN A 166 -5.62 8.05 -13.08
CA ASN A 166 -5.36 6.62 -12.92
C ASN A 166 -6.49 5.97 -12.11
N PRO A 167 -7.42 5.22 -12.75
CA PRO A 167 -8.49 4.51 -12.06
C PRO A 167 -8.00 3.59 -10.93
N LEU A 168 -6.88 2.88 -11.14
CA LEU A 168 -6.32 2.00 -10.10
C LEU A 168 -5.80 2.81 -8.90
N ALA A 169 -5.21 3.99 -9.15
CA ALA A 169 -4.78 4.87 -8.07
C ALA A 169 -5.96 5.38 -7.23
N LYS A 170 -7.11 5.64 -7.85
CA LYS A 170 -8.34 5.99 -7.12
C LYS A 170 -8.80 4.83 -6.21
N ILE A 171 -8.76 3.60 -6.72
CA ILE A 171 -9.09 2.40 -5.94
C ILE A 171 -8.14 2.24 -4.74
N VAL A 172 -6.83 2.45 -4.94
CA VAL A 172 -5.85 2.45 -3.84
C VAL A 172 -6.21 3.51 -2.79
N LEU A 173 -6.52 4.74 -3.21
CA LEU A 173 -6.89 5.83 -2.28
C LEU A 173 -8.17 5.53 -1.51
N ASP A 174 -9.20 4.99 -2.18
CA ASP A 174 -10.47 4.63 -1.56
C ASP A 174 -10.26 3.48 -0.56
N MET A 175 -9.51 2.42 -0.93
CA MET A 175 -9.17 1.34 0.01
C MET A 175 -8.32 1.80 1.20
N CYS A 176 -7.36 2.71 0.98
CA CYS A 176 -6.58 3.31 2.07
C CYS A 176 -7.49 4.11 3.01
N ARG A 177 -8.41 4.91 2.47
CA ARG A 177 -9.40 5.65 3.26
C ARG A 177 -10.29 4.72 4.06
N ASP A 178 -10.83 3.68 3.43
CA ASP A 178 -11.70 2.69 4.08
C ASP A 178 -10.98 1.93 5.19
N LYS A 179 -9.67 1.66 5.04
CA LYS A 179 -8.84 1.02 6.06
C LYS A 179 -8.24 2.01 7.07
N GLY A 180 -8.40 3.32 6.87
CA GLY A 180 -7.82 4.37 7.73
C GLY A 180 -6.30 4.50 7.61
N ILE A 181 -5.71 4.06 6.50
CA ILE A 181 -4.27 4.07 6.25
C ILE A 181 -3.88 5.40 5.57
N GLY A 182 -2.86 6.06 6.10
CA GLY A 182 -2.25 7.23 5.49
C GLY A 182 -1.39 6.85 4.29
N LEU A 183 -1.40 7.68 3.25
CA LEU A 183 -0.62 7.46 2.04
C LEU A 183 0.23 8.69 1.73
N ILE A 184 1.54 8.50 1.64
CA ILE A 184 2.48 9.51 1.17
C ILE A 184 3.22 9.01 -0.06
N THR A 185 3.53 9.92 -0.98
CA THR A 185 4.35 9.62 -2.15
C THR A 185 5.63 10.45 -2.10
N VAL A 186 6.77 9.82 -2.32
CA VAL A 186 8.08 10.46 -2.43
C VAL A 186 8.49 10.45 -3.90
N GLY A 187 8.52 11.63 -4.51
CA GLY A 187 8.95 11.77 -5.91
C GLY A 187 10.47 11.76 -6.06
N GLN A 188 10.96 11.69 -7.30
CA GLN A 188 12.40 11.69 -7.62
C GLN A 188 13.16 12.93 -7.14
N ARG A 189 12.49 14.07 -6.94
CA ARG A 189 13.08 15.30 -6.40
C ARG A 189 12.98 15.38 -4.87
N SER A 190 12.85 14.23 -4.20
CA SER A 190 12.64 14.13 -2.74
C SER A 190 11.42 14.90 -2.22
N LYS A 191 10.50 15.26 -3.11
CA LYS A 191 9.27 15.95 -2.74
C LYS A 191 8.29 14.92 -2.19
N VAL A 192 8.00 15.02 -0.90
CA VAL A 192 6.94 14.24 -0.25
C VAL A 192 5.61 14.93 -0.49
N VAL A 193 4.62 14.17 -0.94
CA VAL A 193 3.25 14.63 -1.15
C VAL A 193 2.32 13.72 -0.36
N LEU A 194 1.53 14.33 0.52
CA LEU A 194 0.47 13.67 1.24
C LEU A 194 -0.71 13.43 0.30
N MET A 195 -1.04 12.16 0.08
CA MET A 195 -2.16 11.77 -0.78
C MET A 195 -3.43 11.49 0.02
N GLN A 196 -3.30 10.85 1.18
CA GLN A 196 -4.40 10.51 2.06
C GLN A 196 -3.92 10.60 3.51
N ARG A 197 -4.68 11.29 4.36
CA ARG A 197 -4.42 11.29 5.81
C ARG A 197 -4.88 9.97 6.43
N PRO A 198 -4.16 9.43 7.43
CA PRO A 198 -4.65 8.31 8.20
C PRO A 198 -5.92 8.73 8.96
N GLN A 199 -6.75 7.75 9.27
CA GLN A 199 -7.91 7.95 10.13
C GLN A 199 -7.80 6.97 11.28
N ASN A 200 -7.67 7.50 12.50
CA ASN A 200 -7.77 6.70 13.71
C ASN A 200 -9.20 6.15 13.80
N LYS A 201 -9.35 4.87 13.51
CA LYS A 201 -10.57 4.16 13.89
C LYS A 201 -10.48 3.90 15.39
N PRO A 202 -11.49 4.26 16.18
CA PRO A 202 -11.47 4.02 17.62
C PRO A 202 -11.29 2.53 17.85
N SER A 203 -10.11 2.16 18.34
CA SER A 203 -9.81 0.78 18.70
C SER A 203 -10.04 0.62 20.19
N ARG A 204 -10.41 -0.59 20.60
CA ARG A 204 -10.58 -0.92 22.01
C ARG A 204 -9.23 -1.00 22.76
N HIS A 205 -8.11 -0.91 22.04
CA HIS A 205 -6.76 -1.14 22.55
C HIS A 205 -5.96 0.15 22.38
N SER A 206 -5.76 0.89 23.47
CA SER A 206 -5.08 2.19 23.48
C SER A 206 -3.55 2.09 23.63
N ASP A 207 -2.99 0.89 23.64
CA ASP A 207 -1.56 0.67 23.90
C ASP A 207 -0.97 -0.35 22.90
N TYR A 208 -0.67 0.13 21.70
CA TYR A 208 -0.12 -0.67 20.61
C TYR A 208 1.35 -1.04 20.82
N LEU A 209 2.06 -0.34 21.70
CA LEU A 209 3.48 -0.58 21.96
C LEU A 209 3.73 -1.98 22.56
N ARG A 210 2.73 -2.56 23.24
CA ARG A 210 2.78 -3.92 23.81
C ARG A 210 3.04 -5.02 22.81
N TYR A 211 2.79 -4.77 21.53
CA TYR A 211 2.98 -5.77 20.48
C TYR A 211 4.40 -5.76 19.89
N TYR A 212 5.26 -4.84 20.33
CA TYR A 212 6.64 -4.71 19.86
C TYR A 212 7.60 -5.38 20.84
N ASP A 213 8.68 -5.96 20.30
CA ASP A 213 9.71 -6.62 21.10
C ASP A 213 10.51 -5.61 21.95
N SER A 214 10.71 -4.41 21.40
CA SER A 214 11.43 -3.29 21.98
C SER A 214 10.60 -2.44 22.95
N GLU A 215 9.41 -2.90 23.35
CA GLU A 215 8.46 -2.18 24.21
C GLU A 215 9.14 -1.51 25.41
N ALA A 216 9.89 -2.28 26.21
CA ALA A 216 10.51 -1.79 27.44
C ALA A 216 11.53 -0.67 27.18
N ASN A 217 12.29 -0.77 26.09
CA ASN A 217 13.28 0.22 25.71
C ASN A 217 12.62 1.51 25.21
N ILE A 218 11.56 1.37 24.42
CA ILE A 218 10.82 2.52 23.88
C ILE A 218 10.10 3.28 24.99
N ARG A 219 9.45 2.56 25.93
CA ARG A 219 8.82 3.20 27.10
C ARG A 219 9.82 3.99 27.91
N ARG A 220 10.97 3.39 28.25
CA ARG A 220 12.06 4.07 28.97
C ARG A 220 12.52 5.32 28.23
N ALA A 221 12.81 5.22 26.93
CA ALA A 221 13.29 6.37 26.16
C ALA A 221 12.25 7.50 26.02
N ILE A 222 10.96 7.18 26.02
CA ILE A 222 9.88 8.18 26.01
C ILE A 222 9.70 8.83 27.40
N ASP A 223 9.86 8.07 28.48
CA ASP A 223 9.66 8.54 29.86
C ASP A 223 10.94 9.19 30.48
N GLU A 224 12.15 8.76 30.09
CA GLU A 224 13.44 9.15 30.73
C GLU A 224 14.01 10.50 30.29
N ASN A 225 13.31 11.28 29.46
CA ASN A 225 13.72 12.65 29.11
C ASN A 225 13.47 13.68 30.24
N HIS A 226 13.89 13.33 31.47
CA HIS A 226 14.13 14.31 32.53
C HIS A 226 15.60 14.44 32.96
N VAL A 227 16.54 13.56 32.58
CA VAL A 227 17.96 13.79 32.93
C VAL A 227 18.92 13.07 31.98
N LEU A 228 19.27 13.68 30.85
CA LEU A 228 20.62 13.54 30.29
C LEU A 228 21.09 14.91 29.76
N ARG A 229 21.42 15.80 30.72
CA ARG A 229 22.52 16.75 30.53
C ARG A 229 23.78 15.91 30.41
N VAL A 230 24.40 15.88 29.23
CA VAL A 230 25.80 15.47 29.12
C VAL A 230 26.61 16.70 29.52
N ALA A 231 27.34 16.56 30.63
CA ALA A 231 28.37 17.48 31.11
C ALA A 231 29.62 17.38 30.23
#